data_AF-A0A355SHB6-F1
#
_entry.id   AF-A0A355SHB6-F1
#
_cell.length_a   1.000
_cell.length_b   1.000
_cell.length_c   1.000
_cell.angle_alpha   90.00
_cell.angle_beta   90.00
_cell.angle_gamma   90.00
#
_symmetry.space_group_name_H-M   'P 1'
#
loop_
_entity.id
_entity.type
_entity.pdbx_description
1 polymer ?
#
loop_
_entity_poly.entity_id
_entity_poly.type
_entity_poly.pdbx_seq_one_letter_code
_entity_poly.pdbx_strand_id
1 'polypeptide(L)' 'AFIEVKTRKNNEFGLPCEAVTKNKQNKIIRMAMMYISQKRLYGLNFRFDVIETIISNDKIRYLRLIKNAFDADSII' A
#
# COMPACT_ATOMS: atom_id res chain seq x y z
N ALA A 1 3.64 4.88 9.10
CA ALA A 1 3.31 3.86 8.08
C ALA A 1 3.08 4.56 6.76
N PHE A 2 3.52 3.98 5.65
CA PHE A 2 3.17 4.40 4.29
C PHE A 2 2.06 3.48 3.79
N ILE A 3 0.96 4.03 3.28
CA ILE A 3 -0.25 3.24 2.99
C ILE A 3 -0.66 3.44 1.53
N GLU A 4 -0.76 2.36 0.78
CA GLU A 4 -1.38 2.34 -0.55
C GLU A 4 -2.86 1.95 -0.42
N VAL A 5 -3.75 2.73 -1.03
CA VAL A 5 -5.19 2.42 -1.06
C VAL A 5 -5.57 1.86 -2.44
N LYS A 6 -6.31 0.75 -2.44
CA LYS A 6 -6.83 0.11 -3.64
C LYS A 6 -8.34 -0.11 -3.51
N THR A 7 -9.05 0.59 -4.37
CA THR A 7 -10.51 0.53 -4.49
C THR A 7 -10.90 -0.21 -5.75
N ARG A 8 -11.87 -1.12 -5.66
CA ARG A 8 -12.55 -1.72 -6.82
C ARG A 8 -14.07 -1.65 -6.66
N LYS A 9 -14.80 -1.91 -7.76
CA LYS A 9 -16.27 -2.06 -7.73
C LYS A 9 -16.72 -3.47 -7.38
N ASN A 10 -15.90 -4.47 -7.69
CA ASN A 10 -16.10 -5.89 -7.40
C ASN A 10 -14.72 -6.60 -7.36
N ASN A 11 -14.72 -7.92 -7.13
CA ASN A 11 -13.51 -8.75 -7.09
C ASN A 11 -13.39 -9.70 -8.31
N GLU A 12 -14.03 -9.38 -9.44
CA GLU A 12 -14.02 -10.23 -10.65
C GLU A 12 -12.61 -10.41 -11.23
N PHE A 13 -11.71 -9.46 -10.96
CA PHE A 13 -10.31 -9.48 -11.41
C PHE A 13 -9.32 -9.59 -10.24
N GLY A 14 -9.69 -10.41 -9.25
CA GLY A 14 -8.94 -10.59 -8.02
C GLY A 14 -9.23 -9.53 -6.96
N LEU A 15 -8.54 -9.67 -5.83
CA LEU A 15 -8.65 -8.76 -4.70
C LEU A 15 -8.01 -7.39 -5.03
N PRO A 16 -8.51 -6.27 -4.45
CA PRO A 16 -7.87 -4.99 -4.67
C PRO A 16 -6.40 -4.95 -4.21
N CYS A 17 -6.03 -5.68 -3.16
CA CYS A 17 -4.63 -5.75 -2.71
C CYS A 17 -3.68 -6.42 -3.71
N GLU A 18 -4.15 -7.36 -4.53
CA GLU A 18 -3.34 -8.03 -5.56
C GLU A 18 -2.88 -7.07 -6.67
N ALA A 19 -3.60 -5.95 -6.83
CA ALA A 19 -3.19 -4.88 -7.74
C ALA A 19 -2.01 -4.04 -7.21
N VAL A 20 -1.51 -4.30 -5.99
CA VAL A 20 -0.26 -3.74 -5.43
C VAL A 20 0.92 -4.60 -5.87
N THR A 21 1.16 -4.61 -7.18
CA THR A 21 2.21 -5.40 -7.84
C THR A 21 3.61 -5.03 -7.37
N LYS A 22 4.61 -5.88 -7.65
CA LYS A 22 6.00 -5.63 -7.26
C LYS A 22 6.55 -4.28 -7.76
N ASN A 23 6.18 -3.91 -8.99
CA ASN A 23 6.57 -2.61 -9.57
C ASN A 23 5.98 -1.42 -8.78
N LYS A 24 4.72 -1.54 -8.31
CA LYS A 24 4.10 -0.53 -7.43
C LYS A 24 4.76 -0.51 -6.05
N GLN A 25 5.02 -1.67 -5.46
CA GLN A 25 5.73 -1.77 -4.18
C GLN A 25 7.09 -1.04 -4.26
N ASN A 26 7.89 -1.32 -5.30
CA ASN A 26 9.18 -0.68 -5.52
C ASN A 26 9.06 0.86 -5.67
N LYS A 27 8.03 1.34 -6.37
CA LYS A 27 7.76 2.78 -6.48
C LYS A 27 7.42 3.39 -5.13
N ILE A 28 6.57 2.73 -4.34
CA ILE A 28 6.17 3.19 -3.00
C ILE A 28 7.38 3.24 -2.06
N ILE A 29 8.23 2.21 -2.08
CA ILE A 29 9.47 2.16 -1.30
C ILE A 29 10.37 3.35 -1.66
N ARG A 30 10.61 3.60 -2.95
CA ARG A 30 11.43 4.75 -3.40
C ARG A 30 10.87 6.08 -2.91
N MET A 31 9.56 6.30 -3.04
CA MET A 31 8.92 7.53 -2.55
C MET A 31 9.03 7.68 -1.04
N ALA A 32 8.85 6.58 -0.29
CA ALA A 32 9.00 6.57 1.16
C ALA A 32 10.44 6.92 1.57
N MET A 33 11.45 6.34 0.92
CA MET A 33 12.86 6.67 1.18
C MET A 33 13.18 8.13 0.88
N MET A 34 12.65 8.68 -0.23
CA MET A 34 12.79 10.11 -0.53
C MET A 34 12.16 10.98 0.55
N TYR A 35 10.94 10.66 0.99
CA TYR A 35 10.25 11.39 2.06
C TYR A 35 11.03 11.35 3.38
N ILE A 36 11.48 10.16 3.80
CA ILE A 36 12.28 9.97 5.02
C ILE A 36 13.55 10.82 4.96
N SER A 37 14.25 10.79 3.82
CA SER A 37 15.47 11.56 3.62
C SER A 37 15.22 13.06 3.70
N GLN A 38 14.22 13.56 2.96
CA GLN A 38 13.85 14.98 2.97
C GLN A 38 13.43 15.50 4.34
N LYS A 39 12.77 14.65 5.14
CA LYS A 39 12.30 14.99 6.48
C LYS A 39 13.29 14.62 7.60
N ARG A 40 14.45 14.05 7.25
CA ARG A 40 15.48 13.57 8.20
C ARG A 40 14.93 12.61 9.27
N LEU A 41 14.00 11.75 8.87
CA LEU A 41 13.29 10.80 9.75
C LEU A 41 14.03 9.46 9.92
N TYR A 42 15.36 9.49 9.90
CA TYR A 42 16.19 8.30 9.99
C TYR A 42 16.03 7.60 11.35
N GLY A 43 16.16 6.26 11.37
CA GLY A 43 16.06 5.46 12.59
C GLY A 43 14.64 5.24 13.13
N LEU A 44 13.61 5.84 12.51
CA LEU A 44 12.22 5.55 12.85
C LEU A 44 11.76 4.25 12.20
N ASN A 45 11.05 3.43 12.97
CA ASN A 45 10.36 2.27 12.45
C ASN A 45 9.16 2.71 11.59
N PHE A 46 9.10 2.21 10.36
CA PHE A 46 7.97 2.37 9.45
C PHE A 46 7.59 1.03 8.84
N ARG A 47 6.41 1.01 8.23
CA ARG A 47 5.85 -0.16 7.54
C ARG A 47 5.12 0.28 6.30
N PHE A 48 4.94 -0.64 5.37
CA PHE A 48 4.09 -0.46 4.20
C PHE A 48 2.79 -1.24 4.39
N ASP A 49 1.68 -0.52 4.50
CA ASP A 49 0.35 -1.10 4.63
C ASP A 49 -0.41 -0.98 3.30
N VAL A 50 -1.39 -1.84 3.11
CA VAL A 50 -2.36 -1.75 2.01
C VAL A 50 -3.76 -1.69 2.59
N ILE A 51 -4.55 -0.71 2.16
CA ILE A 51 -6.00 -0.70 2.38
C ILE A 51 -6.65 -1.19 1.09
N GLU A 52 -7.41 -2.27 1.18
CA GLU A 52 -8.28 -2.73 0.10
C GLU A 52 -9.74 -2.44 0.43
N THR A 53 -10.48 -1.96 -0.56
CA THR A 53 -11.91 -1.64 -0.39
C THR A 53 -12.69 -1.97 -1.65
N ILE A 54 -13.92 -2.44 -1.46
CA ILE A 54 -14.91 -2.59 -2.52
C ILE A 54 -15.99 -1.54 -2.32
N ILE A 55 -16.20 -0.68 -3.32
CA ILE A 55 -17.24 0.35 -3.30
C ILE A 55 -18.22 0.06 -4.44
N SER A 56 -19.50 -0.11 -4.09
CA SER A 56 -20.57 -0.37 -5.04
C SER A 56 -21.83 0.40 -4.64
N ASN A 57 -22.42 1.10 -5.61
CA ASN A 57 -23.52 2.04 -5.43
C ASN A 57 -23.22 3.09 -4.35
N ASP A 58 -22.04 3.71 -4.46
CA ASP A 58 -21.51 4.74 -3.54
C ASP A 58 -21.44 4.31 -2.06
N LYS A 59 -21.49 3.00 -1.80
CA LYS A 59 -21.37 2.41 -0.46
C LYS A 59 -20.15 1.52 -0.38
N ILE A 60 -19.41 1.64 0.73
CA ILE A 60 -18.35 0.70 1.09
C ILE A 60 -19.01 -0.64 1.43
N ARG A 61 -18.69 -1.67 0.64
CA ARG A 61 -19.18 -3.04 0.84
C ARG A 61 -18.18 -3.90 1.60
N TYR A 62 -16.91 -3.58 1.46
CA TYR A 62 -15.80 -4.28 2.10
C TYR A 62 -14.66 -3.29 2.31
N LEU A 63 -14.00 -3.37 3.46
CA LEU A 63 -12.82 -2.58 3.79
C LEU A 63 -11.91 -3.42 4.67
N ARG A 64 -10.63 -3.53 4.29
CA ARG A 64 -9.62 -4.22 5.09
C ARG A 64 -8.29 -3.48 5.04
N LEU A 65 -7.66 -3.38 6.21
CA LEU A 65 -6.27 -2.96 6.36
C LEU A 65 -5.37 -4.20 6.45
N ILE A 66 -4.42 -4.30 5.54
CA ILE A 66 -3.35 -5.29 5.55
C ILE A 66 -2.10 -4.56 6.06
N LYS A 67 -1.72 -4.85 7.31
CA LYS A 67 -0.51 -4.30 7.93
C LYS A 67 0.71 -5.05 7.44
N ASN A 68 1.85 -4.36 7.26
CA ASN A 68 3.09 -4.96 6.73
C ASN A 68 2.82 -5.77 5.45
N ALA A 69 2.07 -5.16 4.53
CA ALA A 69 1.66 -5.82 3.29
C ALA A 69 2.85 -6.18 2.39
N PHE A 70 3.98 -5.47 2.54
CA PHE A 70 5.25 -5.77 1.89
C PHE A 70 6.39 -5.04 2.60
N ASP A 71 7.62 -5.51 2.38
CA ASP A 71 8.84 -4.97 2.96
C ASP A 71 9.77 -4.32 1.91
N ALA A 72 10.74 -3.54 2.40
CA ALA A 72 11.72 -2.86 1.56
C ALA A 72 12.89 -3.75 1.10
N ASP A 73 12.94 -5.01 1.56
CA ASP A 73 14.03 -5.97 1.37
C ASP A 73 14.37 -6.28 -0.09
N SER A 74 13.52 -5.88 -1.04
CA SER A 74 13.80 -6.09 -2.48
C SER A 74 14.63 -4.99 -3.12
N ILE A 75 15.07 -4.00 -2.34
CA ILE A 75 15.85 -2.83 -2.81
C ILE A 75 17.12 -2.62 -1.97
N ILE A 76 17.21 -3.22 -0.78
CA ILE A 76 18.37 -3.18 0.12
C ILE A 76 19.15 -4.49 -0.07
#